data_AF-A0A950AZ40-F1
#
_entry.id   AF-A0A950AZ40-F1
#
_cell.length_a   1.000
_cell.length_b   1.000
_cell.length_c   1.000
_cell.angle_alpha   90.00
_cell.angle_beta   90.00
_cell.angle_gamma   90.00
#
_symmetry.space_group_name_H-M   'P 1'
#
loop_
_entity.id
_entity.type
_entity.pdbx_description
1 polymer ?
#
loop_
_entity_poly.entity_id
_entity_poly.type
_entity_poly.pdbx_seq_one_letter_code
_entity_poly.pdbx_strand_id
1 'polypeptide(L)' 'FDNNHAERAIRPAVMIRKNSYGNRSERGADAQAVLMSVSRTLQQRGHAPLKTVVEALNTYLATGKLPPLPAKTTPLG' A
#
# COMPACT_ATOMS: atom_id res chain seq x y z
N PHE A 1 -20.74 15.05 -2.06
CA PHE A 1 -20.83 13.59 -1.85
C PHE A 1 -19.44 12.92 -1.65
N ASP A 2 -18.34 13.68 -1.71
CA ASP A 2 -16.96 13.18 -1.59
C ASP A 2 -16.54 12.69 -0.20
N ASN A 3 -17.18 13.18 0.87
CA ASN A 3 -16.81 12.79 2.23
C ASN A 3 -16.93 11.27 2.45
N ASN A 4 -17.96 10.63 1.90
CA ASN A 4 -18.11 9.18 2.01
C ASN A 4 -16.98 8.42 1.28
N HIS A 5 -16.51 8.93 0.13
CA HIS A 5 -15.39 8.30 -0.58
C HIS A 5 -14.08 8.46 0.20
N ALA A 6 -13.80 9.65 0.70
CA ALA A 6 -12.62 9.94 1.53
C ALA A 6 -12.63 9.13 2.85
N GLU A 7 -13.78 9.00 3.51
CA GLU A 7 -13.92 8.16 4.70
C GLU A 7 -13.66 6.68 4.39
N ARG A 8 -14.27 6.15 3.32
CA ARG A 8 -14.05 4.76 2.90
C ARG A 8 -12.60 4.49 2.52
N ALA A 9 -11.93 5.49 1.95
CA ALA A 9 -10.53 5.46 1.62
C ALA A 9 -9.64 5.28 2.87
N ILE A 10 -9.91 5.98 3.97
CA ILE A 10 -9.07 5.91 5.18
C ILE A 10 -9.41 4.72 6.10
N ARG A 11 -10.64 4.18 6.03
CA ARG A 11 -11.12 3.09 6.91
C ARG A 11 -10.17 1.89 7.02
N PRO A 12 -9.59 1.34 5.93
CA PRO A 12 -8.68 0.20 6.03
C PRO A 12 -7.48 0.49 6.94
N ALA A 13 -6.87 1.68 6.84
CA ALA A 13 -5.73 2.08 7.65
C ALA A 13 -6.09 2.18 9.14
N VAL A 14 -7.25 2.78 9.42
CA VAL A 14 -7.74 2.97 10.80
C VAL A 14 -8.08 1.63 11.45
N MET A 15 -8.75 0.73 10.72
CA MET A 15 -9.09 -0.61 11.22
C MET A 15 -7.83 -1.44 11.55
N ILE A 16 -6.83 -1.43 10.65
CA ILE A 16 -5.56 -2.14 10.88
C ILE A 16 -4.87 -1.60 12.12
N ARG A 17 -4.71 -0.27 12.23
CA ARG A 17 -4.08 0.36 13.41
C ARG A 17 -4.81 -0.04 14.70
N LYS A 18 -6.14 -0.07 14.69
CA LYS A 18 -6.93 -0.45 15.86
C LYS A 18 -6.74 -1.92 16.25
N ASN A 19 -6.82 -2.83 15.27
CA ASN A 19 -6.65 -4.26 15.50
C ASN A 19 -5.21 -4.64 15.91
N SER A 20 -4.23 -3.84 15.53
CA SER A 20 -2.82 -4.02 15.93
C SER A 20 -2.46 -3.35 17.25
N TYR A 21 -3.43 -2.83 18.02
CA TYR A 21 -3.21 -2.09 19.27
C TYR A 21 -2.37 -0.81 19.12
N GLY A 22 -2.38 -0.22 17.92
CA GLY A 22 -1.59 0.97 17.59
C GLY A 22 -0.09 0.72 17.48
N ASN A 23 0.66 1.80 17.25
CA ASN A 23 2.12 1.76 17.22
C ASN A 23 2.67 2.14 18.59
N ARG A 24 3.62 1.36 19.10
CA ARG A 24 4.28 1.59 20.39
C ARG A 24 5.62 2.34 20.26
N SER A 25 6.01 2.70 19.03
CA SER A 25 7.21 3.48 18.73
C SER A 25 6.98 4.36 17.50
N GLU A 26 7.68 5.48 17.43
CA GLU A 26 7.64 6.38 16.26
C GLU A 26 8.13 5.66 15.00
N ARG A 27 9.24 4.91 15.11
CA ARG A 27 9.76 4.09 14.01
C ARG A 27 8.73 3.09 13.47
N GLY A 28 7.94 2.48 14.34
CA GLY A 28 6.86 1.58 13.94
C GLY A 28 5.71 2.32 13.25
N ALA A 29 5.40 3.52 13.72
CA ALA A 29 4.40 4.38 13.08
C ALA A 29 4.82 4.83 11.68
N ASP A 30 6.09 5.22 11.51
CA ASP A 30 6.63 5.63 10.22
C ASP A 30 6.62 4.47 9.23
N ALA A 31 7.08 3.29 9.66
CA ALA A 31 7.06 2.08 8.83
C ALA A 31 5.62 1.74 8.39
N GLN A 32 4.65 1.79 9.32
CA GLN A 32 3.25 1.54 8.99
C GLN A 32 2.72 2.59 8.01
N ALA A 33 3.02 3.87 8.21
CA ALA A 33 2.56 4.95 7.33
C ALA A 33 3.05 4.75 5.88
N VAL A 34 4.34 4.41 5.71
CA VAL A 34 4.92 4.10 4.40
C VAL A 34 4.24 2.88 3.77
N LEU A 35 4.11 1.77 4.51
CA LEU A 35 3.50 0.55 3.98
C LEU A 35 2.03 0.75 3.59
N MET A 36 1.28 1.52 4.37
CA MET A 36 -0.11 1.85 4.06
C MET A 36 -0.22 2.71 2.81
N SER A 37 0.67 3.69 2.64
CA SER A 37 0.71 4.56 1.45
C SER A 37 1.02 3.76 0.17
N VAL A 38 2.05 2.93 0.20
CA VAL A 38 2.44 2.06 -0.92
C VAL A 38 1.31 1.09 -1.25
N SER A 39 0.77 0.40 -0.25
CA SER A 39 -0.32 -0.56 -0.44
C SER A 39 -1.55 0.10 -1.05
N ARG A 40 -1.90 1.30 -0.57
CA ARG A 40 -3.05 2.04 -1.08
C ARG A 40 -2.87 2.46 -2.54
N THR A 41 -1.67 2.93 -2.88
CA THR A 41 -1.33 3.32 -4.26
C THR A 41 -1.50 2.12 -5.19
N LEU A 42 -1.01 0.95 -4.81
CA LEU A 42 -1.12 -0.27 -5.60
C LEU A 42 -2.59 -0.71 -5.79
N GLN A 43 -3.41 -0.66 -4.73
CA GLN A 43 -4.84 -0.97 -4.82
C GLN A 43 -5.58 0.00 -5.76
N GLN A 44 -5.32 1.30 -5.65
CA GLN A 44 -5.93 2.32 -6.52
C GLN A 44 -5.54 2.15 -7.99
N ARG A 45 -4.39 1.52 -8.25
CA ARG A 45 -3.90 1.21 -9.60
C ARG A 45 -4.33 -0.18 -10.09
N GLY A 46 -5.14 -0.90 -9.32
CA GLY A 46 -5.68 -2.23 -9.66
C GLY A 46 -4.70 -3.39 -9.50
N HIS A 47 -3.68 -3.23 -8.65
CA HIS A 47 -2.68 -4.26 -8.35
C HIS A 47 -2.90 -4.91 -6.99
N ALA A 48 -2.53 -6.19 -6.88
CA ALA A 48 -2.47 -6.90 -5.61
C ALA A 48 -1.20 -6.44 -4.83
N PRO A 49 -1.33 -5.70 -3.70
CA PRO A 49 -0.18 -5.01 -3.11
C PRO A 49 0.93 -5.92 -2.63
N LEU A 50 0.59 -6.98 -1.89
CA LEU A 50 1.57 -7.91 -1.34
C LEU A 50 2.34 -8.61 -2.45
N LYS A 51 1.63 -9.12 -3.47
CA LYS A 51 2.24 -9.78 -4.62
C LYS A 51 3.22 -8.84 -5.34
N THR A 52 2.78 -7.62 -5.62
CA THR A 52 3.58 -6.61 -6.34
C THR A 52 4.85 -6.24 -5.57
N VAL A 53 4.74 -6.04 -4.25
CA VAL A 53 5.90 -5.71 -3.41
C VAL A 53 6.89 -6.88 -3.34
N VAL A 54 6.41 -8.11 -3.20
CA VAL A 54 7.26 -9.31 -3.20
C VAL A 54 7.99 -9.46 -4.53
N GLU A 55 7.28 -9.32 -5.65
CA GLU A 55 7.89 -9.37 -7.00
C GLU A 55 8.93 -8.26 -7.19
N ALA A 56 8.65 -7.06 -6.69
CA ALA A 56 9.58 -5.93 -6.76
C ALA A 56 10.87 -6.18 -5.96
N LEU A 57 10.73 -6.74 -4.74
CA LEU A 57 11.86 -7.11 -3.90
C LEU A 57 12.69 -8.24 -4.54
N ASN A 58 12.04 -9.27 -5.09
CA ASN A 58 12.73 -10.35 -5.80
C ASN A 58 13.54 -9.82 -6.99
N THR A 59 12.94 -8.91 -7.77
CA THR A 59 13.62 -8.25 -8.90
C THR A 59 14.83 -7.44 -8.44
N TYR A 60 14.68 -6.68 -7.35
CA TYR A 60 15.76 -5.89 -6.78
C TYR A 60 16.91 -6.77 -6.27
N LEU A 61 16.59 -7.86 -5.55
CA LEU A 61 17.59 -8.80 -5.04
C LEU A 61 18.37 -9.48 -6.17
N ALA A 62 17.72 -9.77 -7.31
CA ALA A 62 18.37 -10.41 -8.46
C ALA A 62 19.20 -9.45 -9.32
N THR A 63 18.77 -8.19 -9.46
CA THR A 63 19.33 -7.25 -10.46
C THR A 63 20.04 -6.05 -9.85
N GLY A 64 19.90 -5.81 -8.55
CA GLY A 64 20.31 -4.59 -7.87
C GLY A 64 19.51 -3.35 -8.26
N LYS A 65 18.46 -3.49 -9.09
CA LYS A 65 17.66 -2.39 -9.62
C LYS A 65 16.21 -2.54 -9.21
N LEU A 66 15.63 -1.47 -8.67
CA LEU A 66 14.22 -1.46 -8.31
C LEU A 66 13.38 -1.38 -9.60
N PRO A 67 12.38 -2.25 -9.78
CA PRO A 67 11.52 -2.14 -10.94
C PRO A 67 10.69 -0.84 -10.89
N PRO A 68 10.30 -0.29 -12.05
CA PRO A 68 9.46 0.88 -12.10
C PRO A 68 8.08 0.59 -11.49
N LEU A 69 7.42 1.65 -11.02
CA LEU A 69 6.06 1.55 -10.50
C LEU A 69 5.13 1.03 -11.61
N PRO A 70 4.34 -0.04 -11.36
CA PRO A 70 3.54 -0.66 -12.40
C PRO A 70 2.50 0.31 -12.96
N ALA A 71 2.27 0.17 -14.27
CA ALA A 71 1.24 0.92 -14.98
C ALA A 71 -0.14 0.60 -14.39
N LYS A 72 -1.07 1.55 -14.43
CA LYS A 72 -2.45 1.32 -13.98
C LYS A 72 -3.06 0.19 -14.81
N THR A 73 -3.65 -0.82 -14.17
CA THR A 73 -4.51 -1.77 -14.87
C THR A 73 -5.81 -1.05 -15.16
N THR A 74 -5.94 -0.53 -16.39
CA THR A 74 -7.21 0.01 -16.87
C THR A 74 -8.25 -1.11 -16.81
N PRO A 75 -9.39 -0.95 -16.11
CA PRO A 75 -10.50 -1.85 -16.33
C PRO A 75 -10.98 -1.62 -17.76
N LEU A 76 -10.97 -2.66 -18.59
CA LEU A 76 -11.70 -2.67 -19.85
C LEU A 76 -13.19 -2.57 -19.52
N GLY A 77 -13.74 -1.36 -19.55
CA GLY A 77 -15.19 -1.11 -19.50
C GLY A 77 -15.84 -1.28 -18.13
#